data_AF-A0A411HF20-F1
#
_entry.id   AF-A0A411HF20-F1
#
_cell.length_a   1.000
_cell.length_b   1.000
_cell.length_c   1.000
_cell.angle_alpha   90.00
_cell.angle_beta   90.00
_cell.angle_gamma   90.00
#
_symmetry.space_group_name_H-M   'P 1'
#
loop_
_entity.id
_entity.type
_entity.pdbx_description
1 polymer ?
#
loop_
_entity_poly.entity_id
_entity_poly.type
_entity_poly.pdbx_seq_one_letter_code
_entity_poly.pdbx_strand_id
1 'polypeptide(L)'
;MTSEPARAMQATYDFIGQPAFKHDFDRVEYNVTEFDRCAGTPGLHTVRGKVHAETRETLLPPDLFQPSPTLRPGAIRSACPRTCASFEVSA
;
A
#
# COMPACT_ATOMS: atom_id res chain seq x y z
N MET A 1 1.89 5.92 3.25
CA MET A 1 1.49 6.38 1.89
C MET A 1 2.76 6.50 1.04
N THR A 2 2.66 6.47 -0.29
CA THR A 2 3.83 6.46 -1.20
C THR A 2 4.40 7.88 -1.45
N SER A 3 5.70 7.97 -1.72
CA SER A 3 6.38 9.21 -2.12
C SER A 3 6.34 9.47 -3.63
N GLU A 4 6.10 8.44 -4.44
CA GLU A 4 6.11 8.51 -5.91
C GLU A 4 4.79 7.96 -6.51
N PRO A 5 3.66 8.66 -6.32
CA PRO A 5 2.35 8.12 -6.70
C PRO A 5 2.18 7.93 -8.21
N ALA A 6 2.73 8.83 -9.03
CA ALA A 6 2.69 8.71 -10.50
C ALA A 6 3.38 7.42 -11.00
N ARG A 7 4.55 7.12 -10.44
CA ARG A 7 5.32 5.92 -10.79
C ARG A 7 4.58 4.65 -10.39
N ALA A 8 3.99 4.63 -9.19
CA ALA A 8 3.23 3.48 -8.71
C ALA A 8 1.98 3.22 -9.59
N MET A 9 1.26 4.28 -9.97
CA MET A 9 0.11 4.14 -10.88
C MET A 9 0.53 3.66 -12.27
N GLN A 10 1.62 4.18 -12.83
CA GLN A 10 2.13 3.73 -14.12
C GLN A 10 2.47 2.23 -14.09
N ALA A 11 3.21 1.77 -13.08
CA ALA A 11 3.53 0.36 -12.92
C ALA A 11 2.28 -0.52 -12.78
N THR A 12 1.22 -0.01 -12.15
CA THR A 12 -0.06 -0.71 -12.07
C THR A 12 -0.71 -0.83 -13.45
N TYR A 13 -0.74 0.24 -14.24
CA TYR A 13 -1.26 0.24 -15.61
C TYR A 13 -0.49 -0.70 -16.54
N ASP A 14 0.83 -0.67 -16.47
CA ASP A 14 1.71 -1.56 -17.24
C ASP A 14 1.45 -3.03 -16.87
N PHE A 15 1.28 -3.31 -15.57
CA PHE A 15 1.00 -4.66 -15.08
C PHE A 15 -0.35 -5.22 -15.57
N ILE A 16 -1.41 -4.40 -15.59
CA ILE A 16 -2.74 -4.83 -16.04
C ILE A 16 -2.95 -4.65 -17.56
N GLY A 17 -1.97 -4.11 -18.27
CA GLY A 17 -2.04 -3.85 -19.71
C GLY A 17 -3.15 -2.87 -20.11
N GLN A 18 -3.47 -1.90 -19.26
CA GLN A 18 -4.49 -0.88 -19.54
C GLN A 18 -3.84 0.48 -19.81
N PRO A 19 -4.47 1.34 -20.65
CA PRO A 19 -3.97 2.68 -20.89
C PRO A 19 -4.00 3.51 -19.59
N ALA A 20 -2.94 4.29 -19.37
CA ALA A 20 -2.84 5.15 -18.21
C ALA A 20 -3.86 6.29 -18.28
N PHE A 21 -4.62 6.46 -17.21
CA PHE A 21 -5.46 7.64 -16.99
C PHE A 21 -4.63 8.76 -16.35
N LYS A 22 -4.96 10.02 -16.66
CA LYS A 22 -4.30 11.18 -16.07
C LYS A 22 -4.87 11.47 -14.67
N HIS A 23 -4.16 10.99 -13.64
CA HIS A 23 -4.50 11.23 -12.24
C HIS A 23 -4.03 12.61 -11.75
N ASP A 24 -4.84 13.25 -10.90
CA ASP A 24 -4.45 14.42 -10.10
C ASP A 24 -4.21 13.97 -8.65
N PHE A 25 -2.94 13.89 -8.25
CA PHE A 25 -2.55 13.40 -6.93
C PHE A 25 -2.64 14.46 -5.82
N ASP A 26 -2.85 15.72 -6.19
CA ASP A 26 -3.04 16.81 -5.23
C ASP A 26 -4.51 17.01 -4.84
N ARG A 27 -5.44 16.38 -5.58
CA ARG A 27 -6.89 16.52 -5.40
C ARG A 27 -7.63 15.19 -5.41
N VAL A 28 -7.34 14.32 -4.45
CA VAL A 28 -8.00 13.00 -4.24
C VAL A 28 -9.02 12.99 -3.10
N GLU A 29 -9.53 14.16 -2.71
CA GLU A 29 -10.46 14.32 -1.58
C GLU A 29 -11.72 13.47 -1.77
N TYR A 30 -12.06 12.70 -0.75
CA TYR A 30 -13.28 11.89 -0.72
C TYR A 30 -13.74 11.70 0.72
N ASN A 31 -15.06 11.70 0.92
CA ASN A 31 -15.68 11.58 2.24
C ASN A 31 -17.02 10.83 2.13
N VAL A 32 -17.24 9.85 3.01
CA VAL A 32 -18.50 9.10 3.15
C VAL A 32 -19.06 9.27 4.56
N THR A 33 -19.52 10.48 4.85
CA THR A 33 -19.98 10.90 6.18
C THR A 33 -21.07 10.01 6.76
N GLU A 34 -21.97 9.46 5.94
CA GLU A 34 -23.08 8.62 6.42
C GLU A 34 -22.60 7.29 7.03
N PHE A 35 -21.56 6.69 6.46
CA PHE A 35 -20.99 5.45 6.96
C PHE A 35 -20.31 5.66 8.32
N ASP A 36 -19.50 6.72 8.42
CA ASP A 36 -18.81 7.12 9.65
C ASP A 36 -19.77 7.41 10.80
N ARG A 37 -20.92 8.02 10.49
CA ARG A 37 -21.96 8.31 11.49
C ARG A 37 -22.59 7.04 12.03
N CYS A 38 -22.90 6.07 11.17
CA CYS A 38 -23.46 4.79 11.60
C CYS A 38 -22.47 3.97 12.44
N ALA A 39 -21.17 4.07 12.14
CA ALA A 39 -20.12 3.38 12.89
C ALA A 39 -19.71 4.08 14.21
N GLY A 40 -20.22 5.28 14.49
CA GLY A 40 -19.80 6.07 15.66
C GLY A 40 -18.35 6.57 15.58
N THR A 41 -17.78 6.62 14.37
CA THR A 41 -16.39 7.03 14.12
C THR A 41 -16.34 8.21 13.14
N PRO A 42 -16.79 9.42 13.53
CA PRO A 42 -16.82 10.56 12.62
C PRO A 42 -15.43 10.87 12.05
N GLY A 43 -15.33 10.94 10.72
CA GLY A 43 -14.11 11.35 10.02
C GLY A 43 -13.10 10.23 9.80
N LEU A 44 -13.39 8.99 10.20
CA LEU A 44 -12.47 7.87 10.02
C LEU A 44 -12.23 7.56 8.53
N HIS A 45 -13.24 7.73 7.68
CA HIS A 45 -13.12 7.55 6.23
C HIS A 45 -12.78 8.85 5.48
N THR A 46 -12.26 9.87 6.17
CA THR A 46 -11.82 11.11 5.52
C THR A 46 -10.48 10.89 4.82
N VAL A 47 -10.49 10.99 3.49
CA VAL A 47 -9.27 10.96 2.67
C VAL A 47 -8.74 12.39 2.51
N ARG A 48 -7.47 12.60 2.85
CA ARG A 48 -6.78 13.88 2.63
C ARG A 48 -6.57 14.13 1.15
N GLY A 49 -6.65 15.40 0.73
CA GLY A 49 -6.61 15.75 -0.69
C GLY A 49 -5.29 15.45 -1.42
N LYS A 50 -4.14 15.56 -0.75
CA LYS A 50 -2.84 15.34 -1.36
C LYS A 50 -2.22 13.99 -0.97
N VAL A 51 -1.85 13.21 -1.98
CA VAL A 51 -1.06 11.98 -1.79
C VAL A 51 0.38 12.33 -1.46
N HIS A 52 0.80 12.03 -0.24
CA HIS A 52 2.19 12.19 0.19
C HIS A 52 2.53 11.22 1.33
N ALA A 53 3.79 10.78 1.37
CA ALA A 53 4.29 9.95 2.45
C ALA A 53 4.48 10.78 3.72
N GLU A 54 3.69 10.49 4.76
CA GLU A 54 3.96 10.97 6.11
C GLU A 54 4.71 9.92 6.90
N THR A 55 5.89 10.29 7.41
CA THR A 55 6.59 9.48 8.40
C THR A 55 5.82 9.53 9.70
N ARG A 56 5.32 8.38 10.15
CA ARG A 56 4.66 8.23 11.45
C ARG A 56 5.59 7.49 12.37
N GLU A 57 5.82 8.05 13.55
CA GLU A 57 6.41 7.27 14.62
C GLU A 57 5.46 6.13 14.97
N THR A 58 6.01 4.93 15.01
CA THR A 58 5.23 3.77 15.35
C THR A 58 4.92 3.77 16.83
N LEU A 59 3.65 3.50 17.17
CA LEU A 59 3.23 3.25 18.55
C LEU A 59 3.53 1.80 18.97
N LEU A 60 3.86 0.93 18.02
CA LEU A 60 4.16 -0.47 18.31
C LEU A 60 5.56 -0.58 18.93
N PRO A 61 5.75 -1.43 19.96
CA PRO A 61 7.07 -1.63 20.55
C PRO A 61 8.05 -2.29 19.55
N PRO A 62 9.38 -2.06 19.72
CA PRO A 62 10.39 -2.44 18.73
C PRO A 62 10.55 -3.96 18.53
N ASP A 63 10.16 -4.75 19.52
CA ASP A 63 10.15 -6.23 19.47
C ASP A 63 9.16 -6.79 18.44
N LEU A 64 8.15 -6.00 18.03
CA LEU A 64 7.21 -6.36 16.96
C LEU A 64 7.73 -6.03 15.55
N PHE A 65 8.73 -5.14 15.42
CA PHE A 65 9.36 -4.81 14.13
C PHE A 65 10.62 -5.58 13.86
N GLN A 66 11.33 -5.95 14.92
CA GLN A 66 12.51 -6.76 14.80
C GLN A 66 12.08 -8.22 14.59
N PRO A 67 12.72 -8.95 13.67
CA PRO A 67 12.51 -10.39 13.58
C PRO A 67 12.74 -10.98 14.96
N SER A 68 11.72 -11.64 15.51
CA SER A 68 11.86 -12.40 16.75
C SER A 68 13.11 -13.29 16.62
N PRO A 69 14.01 -13.33 17.63
CA PRO A 69 15.23 -14.14 17.57
C PRO A 69 14.94 -15.64 17.37
N THR A 70 13.71 -16.06 17.59
CA THR A 70 13.22 -17.43 17.41
C THR A 70 12.87 -17.76 15.95
N LEU A 71 12.58 -16.76 15.12
CA LEU A 71 12.22 -16.98 13.71
C LEU A 71 13.50 -17.15 12.88
N ARG A 72 13.82 -18.39 12.49
CA ARG A 72 14.96 -18.66 11.59
C ARG A 72 14.79 -17.89 10.26
N PRO A 73 15.80 -17.17 9.78
CA PRO A 73 15.78 -16.57 8.45
C PRO A 73 15.47 -17.65 7.40
N GLY A 74 14.40 -17.45 6.62
CA GLY A 74 14.05 -18.33 5.50
C GLY A 74 12.86 -19.28 5.72
N ALA A 75 12.28 -19.38 6.92
CA ALA A 75 11.13 -20.27 7.16
C ALA A 75 9.89 -19.93 6.30
N ILE A 76 9.70 -18.65 5.95
CA ILE A 76 8.60 -18.20 5.06
C ILE A 76 8.90 -18.38 3.56
N ARG A 77 10.18 -18.45 3.15
CA ARG A 77 10.56 -18.65 1.74
C ARG A 77 10.59 -20.12 1.32
N SER A 78 10.74 -21.06 2.26
CA SER A 78 10.83 -22.48 1.95
C SER A 78 9.49 -23.18 1.69
N ALA A 79 8.36 -22.53 2.03
CA ALA A 79 7.02 -23.05 1.77
C ALA A 79 6.37 -22.50 0.49
N CYS A 80 7.03 -21.57 -0.21
CA CYS A 80 6.63 -21.16 -1.55
C CYS A 80 7.31 -22.11 -2.54
N PRO A 81 6.58 -23.01 -3.24
CA PRO A 81 7.17 -23.74 -4.35
C PRO A 81 7.73 -22.71 -5.33
N ARG A 82 8.97 -22.90 -5.79
CA ARG A 82 9.76 -21.93 -6.57
C ARG A 82 9.18 -21.57 -7.95
N THR A 83 7.90 -21.82 -8.20
CA THR A 83 7.21 -21.51 -9.46
C THR A 83 6.81 -20.04 -9.59
N CYS A 84 6.83 -19.22 -8.52
CA CYS A 84 6.54 -17.79 -8.63
C CYS A 84 7.73 -16.92 -9.12
N ALA A 85 8.90 -17.49 -9.41
CA ALA A 85 10.07 -16.75 -9.90
C ALA A 85 10.16 -16.68 -11.43
N SER A 86 9.15 -17.17 -12.16
CA SER A 86 9.08 -17.11 -13.62
C SER A 86 7.90 -16.26 -14.06
N PHE A 87 8.00 -14.95 -13.82
CA PHE A 87 7.27 -13.97 -14.63
C PHE A 87 8.31 -13.26 -15.49
N GLU A 88 8.64 -13.86 -16.62
CA GLU A 88 9.34 -13.16 -17.69
C GLU A 88 8.34 -12.22 -18.34
N VAL A 89 8.53 -10.92 -18.12
CA VAL A 89 7.97 -9.89 -19.01
C VAL A 89 8.78 -9.96 -20.29
N SER A 90 8.22 -10.60 -21.32
CA SER A 90 8.69 -10.45 -22.69
C SER A 90 8.12 -9.15 -23.27
N ALA A 91 9.05 -8.28 -23.67
CA ALA A 91 8.98 -7.11 -24.56
C ALA A 91 7.70 -6.25 -24.57
#